data_AF-A0A6P8I8B2-F1
#
_entry.id   AF-A0A6P8I8B2-F1
#
_cell.length_a   1.000
_cell.length_b   1.000
_cell.length_c   1.000
_cell.angle_alpha   90.00
_cell.angle_beta   90.00
_cell.angle_gamma   90.00
#
_symmetry.space_group_name_H-M   'P 1'
#
loop_
_entity.id
_entity.type
_entity.pdbx_description
1 polymer ?
#
loop_
_entity_poly.entity_id
_entity_poly.type
_entity_poly.pdbx_seq_one_letter_code
_entity_poly.pdbx_strand_id
1 'polypeptide(L)'
;MGDNDSLVQRCYFLNFITEDIDQVKHIYIMAGSLDAILILPTIVLNILLIISLYWSPQLNKPCTKLLYSLAISDVLVGMVIEPVYLTKKIAELQHSFGMYCRSGMIMYLLGGALGSVSFFTLTAIAVDRYLVVHSGTKYRTIVTNTRVVWIIIAIWVTSGCLYSTNLFLPKSFCFRLAASVMVSCVVITTFCYVKGFLTLRNQKRKVQNCLNNDIKGQPSTNTRRYEKSMYTMLYIFLAFNLCYLPYLCTAVSVGILGESAAIWGAESLSVVLIFTNSLINPIILFWRMKEIQNAVTTTVVMIYSRSSHFVIQDTSHAGNHE
;
A
#
# COMPACT_ATOMS: atom_id res chain seq x y z
N MET A 1 -1.92 26.66 -46.28
CA MET A 1 -2.91 25.74 -45.69
C MET A 1 -2.14 25.01 -44.61
N GLY A 2 -2.36 25.38 -43.35
CA GLY A 2 -1.38 25.24 -42.27
C GLY A 2 -1.11 23.80 -41.86
N ASP A 3 0.17 23.48 -41.68
CA ASP A 3 0.63 22.30 -40.95
C ASP A 3 0.03 22.33 -39.54
N ASN A 4 -0.86 21.39 -39.28
CA ASN A 4 -1.41 21.11 -37.97
C ASN A 4 -0.39 20.22 -37.25
N ASP A 5 0.77 20.80 -36.91
CA ASP A 5 1.80 20.09 -36.15
C ASP A 5 1.26 19.86 -34.73
N SER A 6 0.88 18.61 -34.46
CA SER A 6 0.70 18.13 -33.10
C SER A 6 1.97 18.41 -32.30
N LEU A 7 1.89 19.33 -31.34
CA LEU A 7 3.02 19.75 -30.51
C LEU A 7 3.40 18.62 -29.54
N VAL A 8 4.15 17.64 -30.04
CA VAL A 8 4.71 16.54 -29.22
C VAL A 8 5.93 17.05 -28.46
N GLN A 9 5.80 17.14 -27.14
CA GLN A 9 6.92 17.48 -26.26
C GLN A 9 7.33 16.24 -25.45
N ARG A 10 8.63 16.04 -25.25
CA ARG A 10 9.16 14.84 -24.58
C ARG A 10 10.11 15.20 -23.47
N CYS A 11 9.99 14.53 -22.33
CA CYS A 11 11.03 14.58 -21.31
C CYS A 11 11.29 13.19 -20.74
N TYR A 12 12.57 12.80 -20.71
CA TYR A 12 12.97 11.44 -20.36
C TYR A 12 12.18 10.40 -21.16
N PHE A 13 11.30 9.67 -20.48
CA PHE A 13 10.44 8.65 -21.05
C PHE A 13 8.98 9.06 -21.18
N LEU A 14 8.61 10.29 -20.78
CA LEU A 14 7.27 10.82 -20.79
C LEU A 14 7.00 11.58 -22.09
N ASN A 15 5.84 11.31 -22.69
CA ASN A 15 5.35 11.99 -23.88
C ASN A 15 4.20 12.91 -23.48
N PHE A 16 4.25 14.14 -23.97
CA PHE A 16 3.22 15.16 -23.77
C PHE A 16 2.62 15.50 -25.12
N ILE A 17 1.40 15.02 -25.36
CA ILE A 17 0.67 15.17 -26.62
C ILE A 17 -0.62 15.89 -26.29
N THR A 18 -0.70 17.17 -26.66
CA THR A 18 -1.81 18.06 -26.32
C THR A 18 -3.16 17.56 -26.85
N GLU A 19 -3.16 17.07 -28.09
CA GLU A 19 -4.36 16.56 -28.76
C GLU A 19 -4.96 15.34 -28.04
N ASP A 20 -4.11 14.39 -27.60
CA ASP A 20 -4.56 13.23 -26.83
C ASP A 20 -5.15 13.66 -25.48
N ILE A 21 -4.54 14.64 -24.81
CA ILE A 21 -5.01 15.17 -23.53
C ILE A 21 -6.41 15.77 -23.68
N ASP A 22 -6.65 16.55 -24.73
CA ASP A 22 -7.93 17.21 -24.97
C ASP A 22 -9.07 16.22 -25.22
N GLN A 23 -8.77 15.09 -25.88
CA GLN A 23 -9.74 14.01 -26.11
C GLN A 23 -10.25 13.36 -24.81
N VAL A 24 -9.40 13.28 -23.78
CA VAL A 24 -9.74 12.63 -22.50
C VAL A 24 -9.79 13.57 -21.30
N LYS A 25 -9.89 14.89 -21.52
CA LYS A 25 -9.91 15.92 -20.46
C LYS A 25 -10.91 15.62 -19.33
N HIS A 26 -12.10 15.11 -19.67
CA HIS A 26 -13.13 14.77 -18.69
C HIS A 26 -12.69 13.63 -17.76
N ILE A 27 -11.94 12.66 -18.29
CA ILE A 27 -11.38 11.56 -17.51
C ILE A 27 -10.28 12.09 -16.57
N TYR A 28 -9.46 13.04 -17.01
CA TYR A 28 -8.42 13.64 -16.18
C TYR A 28 -9.00 14.47 -15.02
N ILE A 29 -10.06 15.25 -15.30
CA ILE A 29 -10.80 15.98 -14.26
C ILE A 29 -11.40 15.01 -13.25
N MET A 30 -12.04 13.93 -13.72
CA MET A 30 -12.61 12.90 -12.86
C MET A 30 -11.53 12.23 -12.00
N ALA A 31 -10.41 11.81 -12.60
CA ALA A 31 -9.30 11.17 -11.89
C ALA A 31 -8.68 12.09 -10.84
N GLY A 32 -8.42 13.36 -11.18
CA GLY A 32 -7.90 14.35 -10.23
C GLY A 32 -8.88 14.65 -9.09
N SER A 33 -10.18 14.71 -9.38
CA SER A 33 -11.21 14.93 -8.37
C SER A 33 -11.32 13.76 -7.40
N LEU A 34 -11.30 12.52 -7.91
CA LEU A 34 -11.31 11.32 -7.09
C LEU A 34 -10.07 11.23 -6.20
N ASP A 35 -8.89 11.48 -6.77
CA ASP A 35 -7.62 11.51 -6.02
C ASP A 35 -7.66 12.54 -4.89
N ALA A 36 -8.12 13.77 -5.16
CA ALA A 36 -8.22 14.82 -4.16
C ALA A 36 -9.10 14.42 -2.94
N ILE A 37 -10.14 13.61 -3.17
CA ILE A 37 -11.01 13.10 -2.11
C ILE A 37 -10.29 12.02 -1.27
N LEU A 38 -9.36 11.26 -1.86
CA LEU A 38 -8.63 10.17 -1.19
C LEU A 38 -7.51 10.67 -0.27
N ILE A 39 -6.88 11.82 -0.57
CA ILE A 39 -5.72 12.38 0.17
C ILE A 39 -5.92 12.40 1.68
N LEU A 40 -6.97 13.07 2.16
CA LEU A 40 -7.18 13.23 3.60
C LEU A 40 -7.46 11.90 4.29
N PRO A 41 -8.40 11.05 3.82
CA PRO A 41 -8.59 9.71 4.38
C PRO A 41 -7.32 8.85 4.40
N THR A 42 -6.53 8.84 3.32
CA THR A 42 -5.30 8.05 3.21
C THR A 42 -4.30 8.45 4.30
N ILE A 43 -4.07 9.76 4.48
CA ILE A 43 -3.16 10.28 5.49
C ILE A 43 -3.69 9.99 6.90
N VAL A 44 -4.95 10.34 7.18
CA VAL A 44 -5.52 10.26 8.53
C VAL A 44 -5.58 8.82 9.04
N LEU A 45 -6.07 7.88 8.23
CA LEU A 45 -6.23 6.49 8.68
C LEU A 45 -4.87 5.79 8.89
N ASN A 46 -3.88 6.09 8.04
CA ASN A 46 -2.55 5.50 8.21
C ASN A 46 -1.77 6.14 9.37
N ILE A 47 -1.89 7.46 9.62
CA ILE A 47 -1.33 8.09 10.83
C ILE A 47 -1.97 7.52 12.09
N LEU A 48 -3.31 7.38 12.10
CA LEU A 48 -4.02 6.77 13.22
C LEU A 48 -3.53 5.34 13.48
N LEU A 49 -3.32 4.55 12.42
CA LEU A 49 -2.74 3.20 12.51
C LEU A 49 -1.33 3.25 13.13
N ILE A 50 -0.44 4.13 12.67
CA ILE A 50 0.93 4.28 13.21
C ILE A 50 0.88 4.59 14.71
N ILE A 51 0.10 5.59 15.13
CA ILE A 51 -0.03 6.00 16.53
C ILE A 51 -0.58 4.83 17.36
N SER A 52 -1.62 4.16 16.87
CA SER A 52 -2.27 3.06 17.58
C SER A 52 -1.35 1.88 17.81
N LEU A 53 -0.51 1.54 16.82
CA LEU A 53 0.51 0.52 16.99
C LEU A 53 1.59 0.97 17.99
N TYR A 54 1.95 2.27 18.01
CA TYR A 54 3.04 2.82 18.82
C TYR A 54 2.69 2.88 20.30
N TRP A 55 1.46 3.27 20.62
CA TRP A 55 0.98 3.32 21.99
C TRP A 55 0.56 1.97 22.56
N SER A 56 0.70 0.88 21.80
CA SER A 56 0.29 -0.46 22.22
C SER A 56 1.48 -1.41 22.39
N PRO A 57 2.18 -1.40 23.55
CA PRO A 57 3.32 -2.30 23.83
C PRO A 57 3.02 -3.78 23.59
N GLN A 58 1.78 -4.22 23.85
CA GLN A 58 1.28 -5.58 23.60
C GLN A 58 1.31 -5.99 22.12
N LEU A 59 1.41 -5.02 21.20
CA LEU A 59 1.52 -5.23 19.77
C LEU A 59 2.96 -5.15 19.27
N ASN A 60 3.98 -5.02 20.13
CA ASN A 60 5.38 -4.96 19.74
C ASN A 60 5.94 -6.33 19.30
N LYS A 61 5.44 -6.80 18.16
CA LYS A 61 5.75 -8.09 17.53
C LYS A 61 6.43 -7.84 16.17
N PRO A 62 7.18 -8.81 15.63
CA PRO A 62 7.90 -8.62 14.36
C PRO A 62 6.98 -8.19 13.20
N CYS A 63 5.84 -8.85 13.02
CA CYS A 63 4.87 -8.47 11.98
C CYS A 63 4.35 -7.04 12.12
N THR A 64 4.21 -6.52 13.34
CA THR A 64 3.74 -5.14 13.54
C THR A 64 4.73 -4.13 12.97
N LYS A 65 6.03 -4.44 12.99
CA LYS A 65 7.07 -3.62 12.32
C LYS A 65 6.85 -3.55 10.80
N LEU A 66 6.41 -4.63 10.17
CA LEU A 66 6.03 -4.62 8.75
C LEU A 66 4.78 -3.76 8.52
N LEU A 67 3.79 -3.82 9.40
CA LEU A 67 2.60 -2.95 9.32
C LEU A 67 2.96 -1.46 9.48
N TYR A 68 3.93 -1.12 10.33
CA TYR A 68 4.46 0.24 10.38
C TYR A 68 5.11 0.66 9.08
N SER A 69 5.95 -0.19 8.49
CA SER A 69 6.59 0.12 7.20
C SER A 69 5.55 0.41 6.12
N LEU A 70 4.50 -0.42 6.06
CA LEU A 70 3.39 -0.24 5.12
C LEU A 70 2.63 1.07 5.37
N ALA A 71 2.29 1.37 6.63
CA ALA A 71 1.58 2.60 6.96
C ALA A 71 2.44 3.86 6.69
N ILE A 72 3.77 3.79 6.90
CA ILE A 72 4.68 4.88 6.58
C ILE A 72 4.74 5.12 5.07
N SER A 73 4.86 4.05 4.25
CA SER A 73 4.83 4.21 2.79
C SER A 73 3.51 4.80 2.32
N ASP A 74 2.39 4.34 2.87
CA ASP A 74 1.05 4.81 2.49
C ASP A 74 0.81 6.28 2.91
N VAL A 75 1.34 6.70 4.07
CA VAL A 75 1.36 8.12 4.47
C VAL A 75 2.18 8.98 3.51
N LEU A 76 3.35 8.51 3.05
CA LEU A 76 4.14 9.23 2.05
C LEU A 76 3.44 9.29 0.69
N VAL A 77 2.68 8.26 0.32
CA VAL A 77 1.82 8.29 -0.87
C VAL A 77 0.79 9.40 -0.75
N GLY A 78 0.03 9.45 0.34
CA GLY A 78 -0.99 10.49 0.53
C GLY A 78 -0.42 11.90 0.70
N MET A 79 0.70 12.07 1.40
CA MET A 79 1.31 13.40 1.64
C MET A 79 2.10 13.95 0.44
N VAL A 80 2.65 13.09 -0.41
CA VAL A 80 3.57 13.51 -1.49
C VAL A 80 3.06 13.09 -2.85
N ILE A 81 2.76 11.81 -3.05
CA ILE A 81 2.51 11.27 -4.39
C ILE A 81 1.15 11.66 -4.93
N GLU A 82 0.09 11.61 -4.11
CA GLU A 82 -1.25 12.04 -4.53
C GLU A 82 -1.27 13.56 -4.87
N PRO A 83 -0.72 14.48 -4.05
CA PRO A 83 -0.58 15.89 -4.46
C PRO A 83 0.24 16.12 -5.74
N VAL A 84 1.31 15.33 -5.93
CA VAL A 84 2.11 15.37 -7.15
C VAL A 84 1.30 14.86 -8.35
N TYR A 85 0.47 13.84 -8.17
CA TYR A 85 -0.46 13.35 -9.19
C TYR A 85 -1.46 14.44 -9.59
N LEU A 86 -2.07 15.10 -8.62
CA LEU A 86 -2.98 16.22 -8.87
C LEU A 86 -2.27 17.35 -9.63
N THR A 87 -1.03 17.68 -9.25
CA THR A 87 -0.19 18.66 -9.97
C THR A 87 0.08 18.23 -11.41
N LYS A 88 0.35 16.93 -11.66
CA LYS A 88 0.50 16.37 -13.01
C LYS A 88 -0.78 16.53 -13.83
N LYS A 89 -1.94 16.21 -13.26
CA LYS A 89 -3.25 16.34 -13.95
C LYS A 89 -3.57 17.80 -14.26
N ILE A 90 -3.32 18.73 -13.33
CA ILE A 90 -3.46 20.16 -13.58
C ILE A 90 -2.52 20.63 -14.69
N ALA A 91 -1.27 20.18 -14.68
CA ALA A 91 -0.29 20.53 -15.70
C ALA A 91 -0.70 20.02 -17.10
N GLU A 92 -1.28 18.83 -17.21
CA GLU A 92 -1.83 18.31 -18.46
C GLU A 92 -2.98 19.19 -18.96
N LEU A 93 -3.95 19.50 -18.09
CA LEU A 93 -5.13 20.32 -18.42
C LEU A 93 -4.79 21.78 -18.75
N GLN A 94 -3.69 22.32 -18.23
CA GLN A 94 -3.20 23.67 -18.52
C GLN A 94 -2.16 23.69 -19.66
N HIS A 95 -1.87 22.54 -20.27
CA HIS A 95 -0.83 22.38 -21.28
C HIS A 95 0.57 22.86 -20.81
N SER A 96 0.85 22.73 -19.52
CA SER A 96 2.10 23.15 -18.87
C SER A 96 3.13 22.01 -18.85
N PHE A 97 3.88 21.87 -19.93
CA PHE A 97 4.88 20.80 -20.09
C PHE A 97 5.95 20.76 -19.00
N GLY A 98 6.48 21.92 -18.58
CA GLY A 98 7.52 21.98 -17.55
C GLY A 98 7.05 21.51 -16.17
N MET A 99 5.77 21.72 -15.85
CA MET A 99 5.16 21.19 -14.62
C MET A 99 4.88 19.69 -14.76
N TYR A 100 4.30 19.27 -15.90
CA TYR A 100 4.03 17.87 -16.21
C TYR A 100 5.28 17.00 -16.11
N CYS A 101 6.40 17.47 -16.68
CA CYS A 101 7.63 16.72 -16.68
C CYS A 101 8.15 16.48 -15.25
N ARG A 102 8.19 17.54 -14.43
CA ARG A 102 8.68 17.46 -13.05
C ARG A 102 7.80 16.56 -12.19
N SER A 103 6.49 16.77 -12.22
CA SER A 103 5.55 15.95 -11.44
C SER A 103 5.50 14.51 -11.93
N GLY A 104 5.54 14.29 -13.25
CA GLY A 104 5.61 12.96 -13.85
C GLY A 104 6.86 12.17 -13.44
N MET A 105 8.03 12.82 -13.42
CA MET A 105 9.26 12.17 -12.95
C MET A 105 9.22 11.81 -11.47
N ILE A 106 8.70 12.71 -10.61
CA ILE A 106 8.54 12.42 -9.18
C ILE A 106 7.57 11.26 -8.97
N MET A 107 6.42 11.28 -9.65
CA MET A 107 5.42 10.21 -9.56
C MET A 107 6.01 8.86 -10.01
N TYR A 108 6.75 8.82 -11.11
CA TYR A 108 7.31 7.57 -11.61
C TYR A 108 8.42 7.03 -10.71
N LEU A 109 9.37 7.87 -10.26
CA LEU A 109 10.49 7.44 -9.43
C LEU A 109 10.07 7.14 -7.99
N LEU A 110 9.50 8.15 -7.31
CA LEU A 110 9.16 8.04 -5.90
C LEU A 110 7.87 7.24 -5.70
N GLY A 111 6.83 7.49 -6.52
CA GLY A 111 5.58 6.74 -6.44
C GLY A 111 5.79 5.27 -6.79
N GLY A 112 6.58 4.98 -7.82
CA GLY A 112 7.00 3.62 -8.14
C GLY A 112 7.77 2.94 -6.99
N ALA A 113 8.76 3.63 -6.41
CA ALA A 113 9.53 3.10 -5.28
C ALA A 113 8.63 2.80 -4.06
N LEU A 114 7.73 3.72 -3.69
CA LEU A 114 6.80 3.51 -2.58
C LEU A 114 5.81 2.36 -2.85
N GLY A 115 5.30 2.24 -4.08
CA GLY A 115 4.48 1.09 -4.49
C GLY A 115 5.23 -0.24 -4.36
N SER A 116 6.53 -0.26 -4.71
CA SER A 116 7.39 -1.43 -4.50
C SER A 116 7.64 -1.73 -3.02
N VAL A 117 7.80 -0.72 -2.17
CA VAL A 117 7.90 -0.91 -0.71
C VAL A 117 6.65 -1.59 -0.18
N SER A 118 5.46 -1.11 -0.56
CA SER A 118 4.19 -1.72 -0.16
C SER A 118 4.11 -3.17 -0.62
N PHE A 119 4.52 -3.45 -1.87
CA PHE A 119 4.45 -4.81 -2.41
C PHE A 119 5.39 -5.80 -1.72
N PHE A 120 6.67 -5.44 -1.55
CA PHE A 120 7.64 -6.27 -0.84
C PHE A 120 7.27 -6.45 0.63
N THR A 121 6.70 -5.42 1.26
CA THR A 121 6.21 -5.50 2.64
C THR A 121 5.07 -6.51 2.75
N LEU A 122 4.12 -6.52 1.81
CA LEU A 122 3.04 -7.52 1.77
C LEU A 122 3.57 -8.94 1.54
N THR A 123 4.57 -9.13 0.68
CA THR A 123 5.24 -10.43 0.53
C THR A 123 5.93 -10.86 1.83
N ALA A 124 6.64 -9.97 2.51
CA ALA A 124 7.26 -10.25 3.79
C ALA A 124 6.21 -10.61 4.87
N ILE A 125 5.05 -9.95 4.87
CA ILE A 125 3.93 -10.28 5.76
C ILE A 125 3.40 -11.69 5.45
N ALA A 126 3.27 -12.07 4.18
CA ALA A 126 2.83 -13.42 3.80
C ALA A 126 3.83 -14.51 4.26
N VAL A 127 5.13 -14.25 4.10
CA VAL A 127 6.20 -15.13 4.61
C VAL A 127 6.12 -15.24 6.14
N ASP A 128 5.99 -14.12 6.84
CA ASP A 128 5.83 -14.09 8.30
C ASP A 128 4.63 -14.93 8.75
N ARG A 129 3.46 -14.78 8.12
CA ARG A 129 2.27 -15.60 8.43
C ARG A 129 2.51 -17.08 8.22
N TYR A 130 3.14 -17.44 7.10
CA TYR A 130 3.49 -18.82 6.84
C TYR A 130 4.41 -19.37 7.94
N LEU A 131 5.43 -18.61 8.35
CA LEU A 131 6.36 -19.02 9.41
C LEU A 131 5.69 -19.16 10.78
N VAL A 132 4.74 -18.29 11.13
CA VAL A 132 3.96 -18.41 12.38
C VAL A 132 3.24 -19.75 12.43
N VAL A 133 2.56 -20.14 11.34
CA VAL A 133 1.79 -21.40 11.29
C VAL A 133 2.69 -22.62 11.18
N HIS A 134 3.75 -22.54 10.38
CA HIS A 134 4.65 -23.65 10.11
C HIS A 134 5.60 -23.96 11.28
N SER A 135 6.20 -22.93 11.87
CA SER A 135 7.24 -23.08 12.90
C SER A 135 6.68 -23.13 14.31
N GLY A 136 5.41 -22.75 14.52
CA GLY A 136 4.73 -22.83 15.81
C GLY A 136 5.53 -22.15 16.93
N THR A 137 5.92 -22.91 17.95
CA THR A 137 6.70 -22.41 19.10
C THR A 137 8.10 -21.92 18.72
N LYS A 138 8.71 -22.48 17.67
CA LYS A 138 10.03 -22.06 17.16
C LYS A 138 9.99 -20.72 16.42
N TYR A 139 8.81 -20.21 16.05
CA TYR A 139 8.70 -18.91 15.36
C TYR A 139 9.39 -17.78 16.14
N ARG A 140 9.22 -17.74 17.47
CA ARG A 140 9.77 -16.67 18.33
C ARG A 140 11.30 -16.63 18.37
N THR A 141 11.98 -17.73 18.07
CA THR A 141 13.45 -17.77 18.00
C THR A 141 13.96 -17.48 16.60
N ILE A 142 13.16 -17.74 15.57
CA ILE A 142 13.51 -17.51 14.16
C ILE A 142 13.30 -16.05 13.77
N VAL A 143 12.12 -15.50 14.08
CA VAL A 143 11.69 -14.17 13.65
C VAL A 143 11.75 -13.21 14.84
N THR A 144 12.72 -12.31 14.81
CA THR A 144 12.95 -11.29 15.85
C THR A 144 12.72 -9.89 15.32
N ASN A 145 12.43 -8.93 16.20
CA ASN A 145 12.22 -7.53 15.82
C ASN A 145 13.43 -6.96 15.07
N THR A 146 14.65 -7.24 15.55
CA THR A 146 15.90 -6.77 14.91
C THR A 146 16.04 -7.28 13.49
N ARG A 147 15.77 -8.57 13.25
CA ARG A 147 15.83 -9.16 11.90
C ARG A 147 14.80 -8.52 10.97
N VAL A 148 13.58 -8.27 11.46
CA VAL A 148 12.53 -7.63 10.65
C VAL A 148 12.85 -6.17 10.34
N VAL A 149 13.48 -5.44 11.26
CA VAL A 149 13.95 -4.06 10.97
C VAL A 149 14.98 -4.06 9.83
N TRP A 150 15.93 -5.00 9.83
CA TRP A 150 16.88 -5.15 8.72
C TRP A 150 16.20 -5.52 7.39
N ILE A 151 15.19 -6.40 7.44
CA ILE A 151 14.37 -6.71 6.26
C ILE A 151 13.66 -5.46 5.73
N ILE A 152 13.08 -4.64 6.61
CA ILE A 152 12.45 -3.37 6.23
C ILE A 152 13.47 -2.46 5.55
N ILE A 153 14.65 -2.23 6.15
CA ILE A 153 15.69 -1.40 5.54
C ILE A 153 16.06 -1.93 4.15
N ALA A 154 16.24 -3.23 3.99
CA ALA A 154 16.52 -3.85 2.71
C ALA A 154 15.38 -3.63 1.69
N ILE A 155 14.11 -3.73 2.10
CA ILE A 155 12.94 -3.42 1.26
C ILE A 155 13.02 -1.99 0.74
N TRP A 156 13.20 -1.00 1.62
CA TRP A 156 13.26 0.41 1.20
C TRP A 156 14.41 0.70 0.25
N VAL A 157 15.61 0.18 0.55
CA VAL A 157 16.80 0.36 -0.30
C VAL A 157 16.59 -0.31 -1.66
N THR A 158 16.14 -1.57 -1.68
CA THR A 158 15.94 -2.29 -2.95
C THR A 158 14.84 -1.68 -3.81
N SER A 159 13.74 -1.20 -3.22
CA SER A 159 12.69 -0.48 -3.95
C SER A 159 13.19 0.84 -4.55
N GLY A 160 13.97 1.62 -3.79
CA GLY A 160 14.59 2.84 -4.30
C GLY A 160 15.58 2.55 -5.42
N CYS A 161 16.44 1.54 -5.27
CA CYS A 161 17.38 1.12 -6.29
C CYS A 161 16.66 0.67 -7.56
N LEU A 162 15.62 -0.16 -7.44
CA LEU A 162 14.84 -0.68 -8.58
C LEU A 162 14.32 0.45 -9.45
N TYR A 163 13.71 1.48 -8.86
CA TYR A 163 13.18 2.60 -9.63
C TYR A 163 14.24 3.59 -10.09
N SER A 164 15.33 3.76 -9.36
CA SER A 164 16.48 4.57 -9.78
C SER A 164 17.14 4.04 -11.06
N THR A 165 17.06 2.73 -11.33
CA THR A 165 17.60 2.17 -12.59
C THR A 165 16.99 2.78 -13.85
N ASN A 166 15.75 3.29 -13.78
CA ASN A 166 15.07 3.92 -14.91
C ASN A 166 15.76 5.21 -15.40
N LEU A 167 16.62 5.81 -14.59
CA LEU A 167 17.40 6.98 -14.97
C LEU A 167 18.62 6.63 -15.84
N PHE A 168 19.10 5.38 -15.74
CA PHE A 168 20.39 4.98 -16.33
C PHE A 168 20.25 3.86 -17.36
N LEU A 169 19.18 3.07 -17.30
CA LEU A 169 18.98 1.88 -18.14
C LEU A 169 17.83 2.07 -19.15
N PRO A 170 17.82 1.30 -20.25
CA PRO A 170 16.74 1.34 -21.22
C PRO A 170 15.39 0.95 -20.61
N LYS A 171 14.32 1.69 -20.95
CA LYS A 171 12.96 1.44 -20.42
C LYS A 171 12.51 -0.01 -20.54
N SER A 172 12.81 -0.66 -21.67
CA SER A 172 12.41 -2.04 -21.93
C SER A 172 13.07 -3.02 -20.96
N PHE A 173 14.29 -2.75 -20.52
CA PHE A 173 14.98 -3.53 -19.50
C PHE A 173 14.35 -3.31 -18.12
N CYS A 174 14.16 -2.05 -17.72
CA CYS A 174 13.53 -1.73 -16.43
C CYS A 174 12.11 -2.28 -16.30
N PHE A 175 11.30 -2.19 -17.36
CA PHE A 175 9.97 -2.78 -17.41
C PHE A 175 10.00 -4.30 -17.22
N ARG A 176 10.87 -5.01 -17.95
CA ARG A 176 11.04 -6.47 -17.78
C ARG A 176 11.52 -6.84 -16.39
N LEU A 177 12.45 -6.06 -15.82
CA LEU A 177 12.95 -6.26 -14.47
C LEU A 177 11.83 -6.09 -13.44
N ALA A 178 11.08 -4.99 -13.50
CA ALA A 178 9.94 -4.72 -12.62
C ALA A 178 8.86 -5.81 -12.75
N ALA A 179 8.52 -6.23 -13.97
CA ALA A 179 7.57 -7.31 -14.21
C ALA A 179 8.05 -8.66 -13.62
N SER A 180 9.34 -9.01 -13.81
CA SER A 180 9.91 -10.26 -13.28
C SER A 180 9.91 -10.29 -11.75
N VAL A 181 10.28 -9.18 -11.11
CA VAL A 181 10.22 -8.98 -9.66
C VAL A 181 8.79 -9.09 -9.16
N MET A 182 7.85 -8.46 -9.88
CA MET A 182 6.45 -8.47 -9.50
C MET A 182 5.86 -9.89 -9.54
N VAL A 183 6.06 -10.61 -10.64
CA VAL A 183 5.63 -12.02 -10.81
C VAL A 183 6.25 -12.90 -9.72
N SER A 184 7.55 -12.74 -9.45
CA SER A 184 8.24 -13.51 -8.41
C SER A 184 7.60 -13.29 -7.03
N CYS A 185 7.26 -12.05 -6.69
CA CYS A 185 6.59 -11.73 -5.42
C CYS A 185 5.17 -12.31 -5.35
N VAL A 186 4.39 -12.25 -6.44
CA VAL A 186 3.06 -12.89 -6.51
C VAL A 186 3.18 -14.40 -6.28
N VAL A 187 4.15 -15.05 -6.93
CA VAL A 187 4.39 -16.49 -6.80
C VAL A 187 4.78 -16.85 -5.36
N ILE A 188 5.74 -16.12 -4.76
CA ILE A 188 6.17 -16.33 -3.38
C ILE A 188 4.99 -16.17 -2.41
N THR A 189 4.24 -15.08 -2.53
CA THR A 189 3.08 -14.80 -1.67
C THR A 189 2.01 -15.88 -1.80
N THR A 190 1.68 -16.27 -3.03
CA THR A 190 0.71 -17.34 -3.31
C THR A 190 1.17 -18.66 -2.69
N PHE A 191 2.43 -19.03 -2.89
CA PHE A 191 3.02 -20.22 -2.29
C PHE A 191 2.94 -20.21 -0.77
N CYS A 192 3.28 -19.10 -0.12
CA CYS A 192 3.20 -18.93 1.33
C CYS A 192 1.78 -19.10 1.85
N TYR A 193 0.77 -18.51 1.19
CA TYR A 193 -0.62 -18.69 1.58
C TYR A 193 -1.10 -20.13 1.40
N VAL A 194 -0.86 -20.74 0.23
CA VAL A 194 -1.24 -22.14 -0.02
C VAL A 194 -0.62 -23.06 1.03
N LYS A 195 0.70 -22.99 1.24
CA LYS A 195 1.39 -23.82 2.25
C LYS A 195 0.94 -23.50 3.67
N GLY A 196 0.70 -22.23 4.00
CA GLY A 196 0.19 -21.82 5.30
C GLY A 196 -1.19 -22.41 5.60
N PHE A 197 -2.14 -22.31 4.66
CA PHE A 197 -3.49 -22.86 4.82
C PHE A 197 -3.48 -24.39 4.86
N LEU A 198 -2.66 -25.05 4.04
CA LEU A 198 -2.48 -26.52 4.12
C LEU A 198 -1.94 -26.95 5.48
N THR A 199 -0.93 -26.25 6.00
CA THR A 199 -0.35 -26.54 7.32
C THR A 199 -1.38 -26.34 8.43
N LEU A 200 -2.14 -25.25 8.36
CA LEU A 200 -3.22 -24.96 9.30
C LEU A 200 -4.33 -26.02 9.27
N ARG A 201 -4.72 -26.48 8.07
CA ARG A 201 -5.70 -27.57 7.89
C ARG A 201 -5.19 -28.88 8.49
N ASN A 202 -3.90 -29.19 8.30
CA ASN A 202 -3.28 -30.39 8.87
C ASN A 202 -3.21 -30.31 10.40
N GLN A 203 -2.90 -29.14 10.97
CA GLN A 203 -2.95 -28.93 12.42
C GLN A 203 -4.36 -29.13 12.97
N LYS A 204 -5.39 -28.58 12.32
CA LYS A 204 -6.80 -28.79 12.70
C LYS A 204 -7.20 -30.26 12.65
N ARG A 205 -6.81 -30.99 11.60
CA ARG A 205 -7.07 -32.43 11.47
C ARG A 205 -6.40 -33.24 12.58
N LYS A 206 -5.14 -32.96 12.90
CA LYS A 206 -4.42 -33.63 14.00
C LYS A 206 -5.10 -33.38 15.35
N VAL A 207 -5.46 -32.12 15.64
CA VAL A 207 -6.16 -31.76 16.88
C VAL A 207 -7.53 -32.44 16.96
N GLN A 208 -8.30 -32.48 15.87
CA GLN A 208 -9.60 -33.18 15.84
C GLN A 208 -9.45 -34.69 16.08
N ASN A 209 -8.44 -35.32 15.47
CA ASN A 209 -8.19 -36.75 15.66
C ASN A 209 -7.75 -37.09 17.09
N CYS A 210 -6.98 -36.21 17.75
CA CYS A 210 -6.65 -36.36 19.17
C CYS A 210 -7.89 -36.14 20.06
N LEU A 211 -8.75 -35.18 19.73
CA LEU A 211 -9.99 -34.89 20.46
C LEU A 211 -11.03 -35.99 20.38
N ASN A 212 -11.12 -36.70 19.26
CA ASN A 212 -12.01 -37.86 19.16
C ASN A 212 -11.55 -39.02 20.08
N ASN A 213 -10.29 -39.03 20.54
CA ASN A 213 -9.77 -40.04 21.45
C ASN A 213 -9.81 -39.63 22.94
N ASP A 214 -9.99 -38.34 23.27
CA ASP A 214 -10.07 -37.81 24.64
C ASP A 214 -11.29 -36.86 24.80
N ILE A 215 -12.22 -37.18 25.70
CA ILE A 215 -13.55 -36.55 25.90
C ILE A 215 -13.53 -35.04 26.27
N LYS A 216 -12.37 -34.38 26.34
CA LYS A 216 -12.29 -32.93 26.59
C LYS A 216 -11.23 -32.27 25.72
N GLY A 217 -11.69 -31.45 24.78
CA GLY A 217 -10.90 -30.26 24.45
C GLY A 217 -11.55 -29.32 23.44
N GLN A 218 -11.59 -28.05 23.82
CA GLN A 218 -11.90 -26.98 22.91
C GLN A 218 -10.87 -26.94 21.78
N PRO A 219 -11.25 -26.51 20.56
CA PRO A 219 -10.27 -26.16 19.54
C PRO A 219 -9.30 -25.14 20.12
N SER A 220 -7.98 -25.40 20.02
CA SER A 220 -6.98 -24.51 20.61
C SER A 220 -7.23 -23.07 20.11
N THR A 221 -7.44 -22.14 21.04
CA THR A 221 -7.80 -20.74 20.76
C THR A 221 -6.80 -20.06 19.81
N ASN A 222 -5.55 -20.53 19.82
CA ASN A 222 -4.47 -20.08 18.95
C ASN A 222 -4.70 -20.42 17.47
N THR A 223 -5.20 -21.62 17.12
CA THR A 223 -5.41 -22.02 15.70
C THR A 223 -6.44 -21.14 15.00
N ARG A 224 -7.55 -20.82 15.66
CA ARG A 224 -8.59 -19.93 15.12
C ARG A 224 -8.09 -18.49 14.96
N ARG A 225 -7.21 -18.02 15.87
CA ARG A 225 -6.57 -16.70 15.76
C ARG A 225 -5.61 -16.63 14.58
N TYR A 226 -4.80 -17.66 14.35
CA TYR A 226 -3.91 -17.74 13.18
C TYR A 226 -4.69 -17.74 11.87
N GLU A 227 -5.77 -18.53 11.80
CA GLU A 227 -6.66 -18.57 10.65
C GLU A 227 -7.21 -17.19 10.30
N LYS A 228 -7.80 -16.50 11.29
CA LYS A 228 -8.39 -15.18 11.07
C LYS A 228 -7.35 -14.19 10.56
N SER A 229 -6.15 -14.20 11.16
CA SER A 229 -5.05 -13.33 10.74
C SER A 229 -4.56 -13.63 9.32
N MET A 230 -4.50 -14.91 8.92
CA MET A 230 -4.11 -15.30 7.57
C MET A 230 -5.12 -14.80 6.53
N TYR A 231 -6.43 -14.97 6.78
CA TYR A 231 -7.47 -14.46 5.87
C TYR A 231 -7.44 -12.94 5.75
N THR A 232 -7.22 -12.21 6.85
CA THR A 232 -7.09 -10.75 6.78
C THR A 232 -5.98 -10.32 5.84
N MET A 233 -4.80 -10.93 5.97
CA MET A 233 -3.65 -10.56 5.14
C MET A 233 -3.82 -11.02 3.70
N LEU A 234 -4.49 -12.16 3.48
CA LEU A 234 -4.89 -12.58 2.14
C LEU A 234 -5.82 -11.54 1.50
N TYR A 235 -6.80 -10.99 2.23
CA TYR A 235 -7.66 -9.95 1.68
C TYR A 235 -6.88 -8.67 1.34
N ILE A 236 -5.93 -8.26 2.17
CA ILE A 236 -5.04 -7.12 1.87
C ILE A 236 -4.25 -7.41 0.58
N PHE A 237 -3.67 -8.61 0.43
CA PHE A 237 -2.94 -8.98 -0.77
C PHE A 237 -3.85 -9.03 -2.02
N LEU A 238 -5.06 -9.57 -1.90
CA LEU A 238 -6.01 -9.61 -3.02
C LEU A 238 -6.48 -8.20 -3.42
N ALA A 239 -6.75 -7.33 -2.45
CA ALA A 239 -7.09 -5.92 -2.69
C ALA A 239 -5.93 -5.21 -3.42
N PHE A 240 -4.69 -5.42 -2.97
CA PHE A 240 -3.50 -4.89 -3.63
C PHE A 240 -3.42 -5.32 -5.10
N ASN A 241 -3.52 -6.62 -5.39
CA ASN A 241 -3.46 -7.10 -6.78
C ASN A 241 -4.62 -6.56 -7.62
N LEU A 242 -5.83 -6.47 -7.05
CA LEU A 242 -7.00 -5.94 -7.75
C LEU A 242 -6.82 -4.46 -8.11
N CYS A 243 -6.28 -3.65 -7.21
CA CYS A 243 -6.01 -2.24 -7.43
C CYS A 243 -4.90 -1.98 -8.46
N TYR A 244 -3.88 -2.85 -8.52
CA TYR A 244 -2.75 -2.71 -9.43
C TYR A 244 -3.01 -3.32 -10.82
N LEU A 245 -3.91 -4.30 -10.93
CA LEU A 245 -4.19 -5.01 -12.18
C LEU A 245 -4.59 -4.08 -13.35
N PRO A 246 -5.49 -3.09 -13.18
CA PRO A 246 -5.84 -2.16 -14.27
C PRO A 246 -4.63 -1.41 -14.82
N TYR A 247 -3.72 -0.97 -13.96
CA TYR A 247 -2.49 -0.27 -14.37
C TYR A 247 -1.53 -1.18 -15.15
N LEU A 248 -1.45 -2.45 -14.76
CA LEU A 248 -0.67 -3.44 -15.51
C LEU A 248 -1.27 -3.67 -16.91
N CYS A 249 -2.59 -3.74 -17.00
CA CYS A 249 -3.27 -3.86 -18.29
C CYS A 249 -3.00 -2.66 -19.19
N THR A 250 -3.00 -1.43 -18.67
CA THR A 250 -2.67 -0.24 -19.47
C THR A 250 -1.22 -0.25 -19.94
N ALA A 251 -0.27 -0.63 -19.06
CA ALA A 251 1.14 -0.74 -19.43
C ALA A 251 1.39 -1.80 -20.52
N VAL A 252 0.73 -2.96 -20.44
CA VAL A 252 0.79 -3.99 -21.48
C VAL A 252 0.14 -3.51 -22.78
N SER A 253 -0.98 -2.79 -22.68
CA SER A 253 -1.69 -2.25 -23.85
C SER A 253 -0.83 -1.26 -24.62
N VAL A 254 -0.09 -0.37 -23.94
CA VAL A 254 0.89 0.52 -24.57
C VAL A 254 1.96 -0.29 -25.33
N GLY A 255 2.42 -1.41 -24.75
CA GLY A 255 3.44 -2.25 -25.38
C GLY A 255 2.98 -2.99 -26.63
N ILE A 256 1.68 -3.32 -26.74
CA ILE A 256 1.11 -4.10 -27.86
C ILE A 256 0.48 -3.20 -28.92
N LEU A 257 -0.35 -2.24 -28.49
CA LEU A 257 -1.19 -1.41 -29.35
C LEU A 257 -0.58 -0.02 -29.62
N GLY A 258 0.46 0.35 -28.88
CA GLY A 258 1.03 1.70 -28.91
C GLY A 258 0.30 2.68 -27.98
N GLU A 259 0.75 3.93 -28.00
CA GLU A 259 0.15 5.01 -27.21
C GLU A 259 -1.13 5.51 -27.88
N SER A 260 -2.18 5.77 -27.07
CA SER A 260 -3.42 6.42 -27.53
C SER A 260 -4.07 7.17 -26.38
N ALA A 261 -4.86 8.20 -26.69
CA ALA A 261 -5.60 8.98 -25.71
C ALA A 261 -6.44 8.12 -24.75
N ALA A 262 -7.13 7.09 -25.27
CA ALA A 262 -7.93 6.17 -24.47
C ALA A 262 -7.10 5.39 -23.43
N ILE A 263 -5.89 4.96 -23.80
CA ILE A 263 -4.99 4.23 -22.89
C ILE A 263 -4.47 5.17 -21.79
N TRP A 264 -4.09 6.40 -22.12
CA TRP A 264 -3.67 7.41 -21.13
C TRP A 264 -4.80 7.81 -20.18
N GLY A 265 -6.04 7.91 -20.70
CA GLY A 265 -7.25 8.08 -19.89
C GLY A 265 -7.46 6.92 -18.91
N ALA A 266 -7.37 5.67 -19.40
CA ALA A 266 -7.48 4.47 -18.57
C ALA A 266 -6.35 4.36 -17.53
N GLU A 267 -5.11 4.71 -17.90
CA GLU A 267 -3.97 4.73 -16.97
C GLU A 267 -4.22 5.71 -15.83
N SER A 268 -4.75 6.90 -16.15
CA SER A 268 -5.07 7.92 -15.14
C SER A 268 -6.07 7.40 -14.08
N LEU A 269 -7.11 6.70 -14.50
CA LEU A 269 -8.05 6.08 -13.55
C LEU A 269 -7.43 4.89 -12.80
N SER A 270 -6.58 4.12 -13.47
CA SER A 270 -5.88 3.01 -12.86
C SER A 270 -4.91 3.46 -11.76
N VAL A 271 -4.29 4.63 -11.92
CA VAL A 271 -3.44 5.24 -10.87
C VAL A 271 -4.25 5.62 -9.64
N VAL A 272 -5.47 6.15 -9.81
CA VAL A 272 -6.37 6.43 -8.67
C VAL A 272 -6.75 5.15 -7.92
N LEU A 273 -6.95 4.03 -8.64
CA LEU A 273 -7.19 2.73 -8.01
C LEU A 273 -5.97 2.23 -7.22
N ILE A 274 -4.75 2.47 -7.72
CA ILE A 274 -3.51 2.20 -6.97
C ILE A 274 -3.47 3.02 -5.68
N PHE A 275 -3.81 4.30 -5.72
CA PHE A 275 -3.83 5.15 -4.52
C PHE A 275 -4.89 4.71 -3.51
N THR A 276 -6.05 4.28 -4.01
CA THR A 276 -7.11 3.70 -3.18
C THR A 276 -6.62 2.49 -2.36
N ASN A 277 -5.64 1.72 -2.85
CA ASN A 277 -5.05 0.62 -2.08
C ASN A 277 -4.41 1.10 -0.76
N SER A 278 -3.73 2.25 -0.76
CA SER A 278 -3.12 2.85 0.44
C SER A 278 -4.18 3.22 1.49
N LEU A 279 -5.40 3.56 1.06
CA LEU A 279 -6.55 3.81 1.93
C LEU A 279 -7.17 2.51 2.47
N ILE A 280 -7.33 1.51 1.61
CA ILE A 280 -7.99 0.23 1.93
C ILE A 280 -7.24 -0.54 3.02
N ASN A 281 -5.91 -0.42 3.07
CA ASN A 281 -5.04 -1.13 4.01
C ASN A 281 -5.48 -0.95 5.49
N PRO A 282 -5.50 0.26 6.08
CA PRO A 282 -6.05 0.48 7.42
C PRO A 282 -7.48 -0.01 7.61
N ILE A 283 -8.36 0.19 6.63
CA ILE A 283 -9.78 -0.20 6.72
C ILE A 283 -9.90 -1.72 6.94
N ILE A 284 -9.18 -2.52 6.15
CA ILE A 284 -9.17 -3.98 6.31
C ILE A 284 -8.58 -4.37 7.68
N LEU A 285 -7.51 -3.71 8.11
CA LEU A 285 -6.86 -3.99 9.40
C LEU A 285 -7.80 -3.70 10.57
N PHE A 286 -8.47 -2.54 10.58
CA PHE A 286 -9.41 -2.12 11.62
C PHE A 286 -10.63 -3.03 11.70
N TRP A 287 -11.18 -3.43 10.54
CA TRP A 287 -12.35 -4.31 10.50
C TRP A 287 -12.05 -5.73 10.96
N ARG A 288 -10.87 -6.26 10.63
CA ARG A 288 -10.58 -7.69 10.80
C ARG A 288 -9.76 -8.02 12.05
N MET A 289 -8.86 -7.14 12.48
CA MET A 289 -7.94 -7.41 13.58
C MET A 289 -8.40 -6.76 14.88
N LYS A 290 -9.03 -7.55 15.77
CA LYS A 290 -9.50 -7.08 17.08
C LYS A 290 -8.40 -6.43 17.93
N GLU A 291 -7.18 -6.93 17.84
CA GLU A 291 -6.01 -6.36 18.52
C GLU A 291 -5.72 -4.92 18.08
N ILE A 292 -5.83 -4.66 16.77
CA ILE A 292 -5.63 -3.31 16.20
C ILE A 292 -6.86 -2.46 16.48
N GLN A 293 -8.07 -3.01 16.33
CA GLN A 293 -9.31 -2.31 16.65
C GLN A 293 -9.29 -1.76 18.08
N ASN A 294 -8.95 -2.60 19.06
CA ASN A 294 -8.84 -2.19 20.45
C ASN A 294 -7.79 -1.09 20.64
N ALA A 295 -6.61 -1.23 20.02
CA ALA A 295 -5.55 -0.22 20.06
C ALA A 295 -6.01 1.13 19.48
N VAL A 296 -6.73 1.11 18.35
CA VAL A 296 -7.29 2.29 17.71
C VAL A 296 -8.35 2.94 18.59
N THR A 297 -9.28 2.16 19.16
CA THR A 297 -10.28 2.69 20.08
C THR A 297 -9.63 3.36 21.29
N THR A 298 -8.63 2.73 21.91
CA THR A 298 -7.89 3.35 23.03
C THR A 298 -7.19 4.64 22.59
N THR A 299 -6.58 4.65 21.39
CA THR A 299 -5.89 5.82 20.85
C THR A 299 -6.85 6.98 20.61
N VAL A 300 -8.00 6.74 19.98
CA VAL A 300 -9.02 7.76 19.75
C VAL A 300 -9.56 8.32 21.07
N VAL A 301 -9.85 7.45 22.04
CA VAL A 301 -10.31 7.88 23.38
C VAL A 301 -9.25 8.73 24.09
N MET A 302 -7.96 8.35 24.00
CA MET A 302 -6.86 9.12 24.59
C MET A 302 -6.64 10.49 23.91
N ILE A 303 -6.80 10.56 22.60
CA ILE A 303 -6.72 11.83 21.85
C ILE A 303 -7.89 12.74 22.28
N TYR A 304 -9.10 12.19 22.35
CA TYR A 304 -10.29 12.93 22.76
C TYR A 304 -10.18 13.43 24.21
N SER A 305 -9.76 12.58 25.15
CA SER A 305 -9.62 12.97 26.56
C SER A 305 -8.52 14.00 26.81
N ARG A 306 -7.43 13.97 26.04
CA ARG A 306 -6.40 15.02 26.09
C ARG A 306 -6.90 16.34 25.51
N SER A 307 -7.65 16.30 24.40
CA SER A 307 -8.25 17.51 23.84
C SER A 307 -9.27 18.14 24.79
N SER A 308 -10.07 17.35 25.50
CA SER A 308 -11.03 17.88 26.48
C SER A 308 -10.33 18.49 27.71
N HIS A 309 -9.22 17.91 28.18
CA HIS A 309 -8.43 18.52 29.27
C HIS A 309 -7.78 19.84 28.87
N PHE A 310 -7.27 19.95 27.63
CA PHE A 310 -6.69 21.20 27.12
C PHE A 310 -7.73 22.32 27.01
N VAL A 311 -8.92 22.02 26.49
CA VAL A 311 -10.03 22.98 26.37
C VAL A 311 -10.52 23.48 27.75
N ILE A 312 -10.48 22.64 28.79
CA ILE A 312 -10.87 23.05 30.16
C ILE A 312 -9.81 23.96 30.81
N GLN A 313 -8.52 23.76 30.50
CA GLN A 313 -7.46 24.65 30.97
C GLN A 313 -7.52 26.03 30.30
N ASP A 314 -7.82 26.09 28.99
CA ASP A 314 -7.94 27.38 28.29
C ASP A 314 -9.18 28.18 28.75
N THR A 315 -10.31 27.54 29.06
CA THR A 315 -11.51 28.25 29.57
C THR A 315 -11.35 28.72 31.02
N SER A 316 -10.61 27.98 31.86
CA SER A 316 -10.31 28.41 33.24
C SER A 316 -9.30 29.56 33.31
N HIS A 317 -8.40 29.68 32.33
CA HIS A 317 -7.53 30.86 32.21
C HIS A 317 -8.24 32.09 31.64
N ALA A 318 -9.23 31.92 30.75
CA ALA A 318 -10.01 33.03 30.22
C ALA A 318 -11.00 33.63 31.24
N GLY A 319 -11.56 32.83 32.15
CA GLY A 319 -12.50 33.28 33.19
C GLY A 319 -11.88 33.99 34.40
N ASN A 320 -10.56 34.09 34.49
CA ASN A 320 -9.85 34.77 35.60
C ASN A 320 -9.39 36.20 35.23
N HIS A 321 -9.84 36.72 34.08
CA HIS A 321 -9.51 38.07 33.58
C HIS A 321 -10.74 38.99 33.39
N GLU A 322 -11.92 38.59 33.89
CA GLU A 322 -13.10 39.46 34.05
C GLU A 322 -13.34 39.77 35.53
#